data_AF-A0A6P3YDE6-F1
#
_entry.id   AF-A0A6P3YDE6-F1
#
_cell.length_a   1.000
_cell.length_b   1.000
_cell.length_c   1.000
_cell.angle_alpha   90.00
_cell.angle_beta   90.00
_cell.angle_gamma   90.00
#
_symmetry.space_group_name_H-M   'P 1'
#
loop_
_entity.id
_entity.type
_entity.pdbx_description
1 polymer ?
#
loop_
_entity_poly.entity_id
_entity_poly.type
_entity_poly.pdbx_seq_one_letter_code
_entity_poly.pdbx_strand_id
1 'polypeptide(L)'
;MKTKPNRHKEANTFQFKPFSERITEIDIDVFHRVGHRNEASSEEIETHFHETLQKWNVLNLTDGYIAFKKEVRNIVTLPQLIHQKQYVIDTLMGYLKKRDALFLQPIL
;
A
#
# COMPACT_ATOMS: atom_id res chain seq x y z
N MET A 1 39.90 9.40 -11.43
CA MET A 1 38.94 10.45 -11.02
C MET A 1 38.91 10.52 -9.50
N LYS A 2 39.14 11.69 -8.90
CA LYS A 2 39.09 11.85 -7.42
C LYS A 2 37.63 11.68 -6.97
N THR A 3 37.39 10.74 -6.07
CA THR A 3 36.09 10.57 -5.39
C THR A 3 35.84 11.80 -4.52
N LYS A 4 34.69 12.46 -4.71
CA LYS A 4 34.31 13.63 -3.89
C LYS A 4 34.10 13.17 -2.44
N PRO A 5 34.57 13.91 -1.43
CA PRO A 5 34.45 13.51 -0.04
C PRO A 5 32.99 13.49 0.42
N ASN A 6 32.53 12.37 0.99
CA ASN A 6 31.16 12.18 1.51
C ASN A 6 30.88 12.96 2.81
N ARG A 7 31.91 13.51 3.45
CA ARG A 7 31.85 14.13 4.78
C ARG A 7 30.93 15.35 4.89
N HIS A 8 30.67 16.05 3.77
CA HIS A 8 29.73 17.17 3.74
C HIS A 8 28.26 16.74 3.52
N LYS A 9 28.00 15.45 3.25
CA LYS A 9 26.64 14.92 3.05
C LYS A 9 25.99 14.43 4.35
N GLU A 10 26.77 14.11 5.38
CA GLU A 10 26.25 13.62 6.67
C GLU A 10 25.40 14.67 7.41
N ALA A 11 25.58 15.96 7.12
CA ALA A 11 24.78 17.04 7.71
C ALA A 11 23.52 17.41 6.91
N ASN A 12 23.29 16.82 5.72
CA ASN A 12 22.15 17.15 4.87
C ASN A 12 21.07 16.08 4.95
N THR A 13 19.97 16.40 5.64
CA THR A 13 18.80 15.54 5.80
C THR A 13 18.17 15.12 4.46
N PHE A 14 18.24 15.98 3.44
CA PHE A 14 17.66 15.70 2.13
C PHE A 14 18.73 15.68 1.03
N GLN A 15 19.14 14.47 0.65
CA GLN A 15 20.12 14.25 -0.41
C GLN A 15 19.47 13.59 -1.64
N PHE A 16 19.91 14.00 -2.83
CA PHE A 16 19.54 13.31 -4.06
C PHE A 16 20.12 11.91 -4.06
N LYS A 17 19.26 10.90 -4.23
CA LYS A 17 19.65 9.51 -4.43
C LYS A 17 19.27 9.07 -5.86
N PRO A 18 20.23 8.59 -6.67
CA PRO A 18 19.92 8.03 -7.99
C PRO A 18 19.05 6.78 -7.84
N PHE A 19 18.28 6.48 -8.89
CA PHE A 19 17.35 5.36 -8.89
C PHE A 19 18.03 4.00 -8.62
N SER A 20 19.24 3.79 -9.16
CA SER A 20 20.02 2.56 -8.93
C SER A 20 20.35 2.34 -7.45
N GLU A 21 20.77 3.39 -6.75
CA GLU A 21 21.10 3.33 -5.32
C GLU A 21 19.83 3.07 -4.50
N ARG A 22 18.72 3.72 -4.83
CA ARG A 22 17.42 3.47 -4.18
C ARG A 22 16.96 2.02 -4.34
N ILE A 23 17.20 1.38 -5.49
CA ILE A 23 16.87 -0.04 -5.66
C ILE A 23 17.79 -0.92 -4.80
N THR A 24 19.09 -0.64 -4.79
CA THR A 24 20.06 -1.41 -3.98
C THR A 24 19.78 -1.33 -2.48
N GLU A 25 19.22 -0.21 -2.01
CA GLU A 25 18.83 -0.01 -0.61
C GLU A 25 17.53 -0.73 -0.22
N ILE A 26 16.70 -1.16 -1.17
CA ILE A 26 15.46 -1.88 -0.87
C ILE A 26 15.81 -3.32 -0.53
N ASP A 27 15.60 -3.70 0.73
CA ASP A 27 15.66 -5.07 1.21
C ASP A 27 14.24 -5.62 1.40
N ILE A 28 13.98 -6.84 0.90
CA ILE A 28 12.66 -7.46 0.92
C ILE A 28 12.69 -8.60 1.94
N ASP A 29 12.44 -8.27 3.20
CA ASP A 29 12.31 -9.24 4.28
C ASP A 29 10.87 -9.24 4.84
N VAL A 30 10.08 -10.20 4.40
CA VAL A 30 8.67 -10.35 4.81
C VAL A 30 8.55 -11.11 6.13
N PHE A 31 9.54 -11.93 6.49
CA PHE A 31 9.45 -12.83 7.65
C PHE A 31 9.78 -12.12 8.97
N HIS A 32 10.63 -11.08 8.93
CA HIS A 32 11.02 -10.31 10.11
C HIS A 32 10.31 -8.95 10.22
N ARG A 33 9.15 -8.80 9.58
CA ARG A 33 8.37 -7.56 9.66
C ARG A 33 7.90 -7.32 11.11
N VAL A 34 8.41 -6.27 11.73
CA VAL A 34 7.89 -5.75 13.01
C VAL A 34 6.64 -4.92 12.71
N GLY A 35 5.46 -5.48 12.99
CA GLY A 35 4.18 -4.77 12.83
C GLY A 35 4.06 -3.55 13.74
N HIS A 36 3.39 -2.50 13.27
CA HIS A 36 3.12 -1.34 14.13
C HIS A 36 2.01 -1.68 15.13
N ARG A 37 2.03 -1.08 16.32
CA ARG A 37 1.02 -1.33 17.37
C ARG A 37 -0.43 -1.02 16.95
N ASN A 38 -0.59 -0.28 15.86
CA ASN A 38 -1.88 0.09 15.28
C ASN A 38 -2.38 -0.94 14.25
N GLU A 39 -1.61 -2.01 14.01
CA GLU A 39 -1.96 -3.14 13.13
C GLU A 39 -2.48 -4.33 13.93
N ALA A 40 -2.60 -4.21 15.26
CA ALA A 40 -3.27 -5.20 16.07
C ALA A 40 -4.77 -5.21 15.71
N SER A 41 -5.25 -6.35 15.20
CA SER A 41 -6.65 -6.55 14.84
C SER A 41 -7.53 -6.53 16.11
N SER A 42 -8.68 -5.88 16.00
CA SER A 42 -9.77 -5.95 16.97
C SER A 42 -10.42 -7.32 16.85
N GLU A 43 -10.92 -7.91 17.94
CA GLU A 43 -11.63 -9.22 17.95
C GLU A 43 -13.00 -9.18 17.23
N GLU A 44 -13.20 -8.28 16.28
CA GLU A 44 -14.49 -8.01 15.63
C GLU A 44 -14.65 -8.71 14.28
N ILE A 45 -15.93 -8.86 13.91
CA ILE A 45 -16.54 -9.63 12.81
C ILE A 45 -16.06 -9.22 11.39
N GLU A 46 -15.07 -8.32 11.31
CA GLU A 46 -14.58 -7.72 10.08
C GLU A 46 -13.53 -8.61 9.38
N THR A 47 -13.38 -8.38 8.08
CA THR A 47 -12.37 -9.10 7.27
C THR A 47 -11.11 -8.26 7.15
N HIS A 48 -9.95 -8.90 7.01
CA HIS A 48 -8.69 -8.20 6.66
C HIS A 48 -8.80 -7.33 5.41
N PHE A 49 -9.66 -7.71 4.46
CA PHE A 49 -9.99 -6.88 3.30
C PHE A 49 -10.63 -5.55 3.72
N HIS A 50 -11.64 -5.61 4.61
CA HIS A 50 -12.29 -4.41 5.12
C HIS A 50 -11.35 -3.56 5.99
N GLU A 51 -10.58 -4.18 6.89
CA GLU A 51 -9.58 -3.50 7.72
C GLU A 51 -8.57 -2.73 6.84
N THR A 52 -8.08 -3.38 5.78
CA THR A 52 -7.13 -2.77 4.83
C THR A 52 -7.77 -1.60 4.07
N LEU A 53 -9.03 -1.74 3.65
CA LEU A 53 -9.79 -0.65 3.03
C LEU A 53 -9.93 0.54 3.98
N GLN A 54 -10.21 0.31 5.27
CA GLN A 54 -10.30 1.37 6.27
C GLN A 54 -8.96 2.08 6.48
N LYS A 55 -7.85 1.33 6.53
CA LYS A 55 -6.50 1.92 6.59
C LYS A 55 -6.24 2.85 5.40
N TRP A 56 -6.55 2.40 4.18
CA TRP A 56 -6.32 3.19 2.98
C TRP A 56 -7.28 4.36 2.79
N ASN A 57 -8.45 4.33 3.43
CA ASN A 57 -9.39 5.46 3.43
C ASN A 57 -8.79 6.77 3.95
N VAL A 58 -7.81 6.68 4.84
CA VAL A 58 -7.13 7.84 5.42
C VAL A 58 -5.80 8.12 4.71
N LEU A 59 -5.13 7.09 4.17
CA LEU A 59 -3.82 7.21 3.55
C LEU A 59 -3.86 7.64 2.07
N ASN A 60 -4.93 7.34 1.34
CA ASN A 60 -5.05 7.66 -0.08
C ASN A 60 -6.39 8.33 -0.39
N LEU A 61 -6.33 9.54 -0.97
CA LEU A 61 -7.50 10.37 -1.32
C LEU A 61 -7.56 10.68 -2.82
N THR A 62 -6.88 9.88 -3.64
CA THR A 62 -6.86 10.07 -5.09
C THR A 62 -8.20 9.64 -5.71
N ASP A 63 -8.55 10.22 -6.85
CA ASP A 63 -9.83 9.94 -7.51
C ASP A 63 -10.00 8.45 -7.86
N GLY A 64 -8.92 7.80 -8.30
CA GLY A 64 -8.94 6.39 -8.64
C GLY A 64 -9.21 5.49 -7.43
N TYR A 65 -8.60 5.79 -6.28
CA TYR A 65 -8.89 5.07 -5.04
C TYR A 65 -10.30 5.36 -4.52
N ILE A 66 -10.76 6.61 -4.59
CA ILE A 66 -12.13 6.98 -4.18
C ILE A 66 -13.17 6.23 -5.01
N ALA A 67 -12.95 6.09 -6.32
CA ALA A 67 -13.81 5.31 -7.21
C ALA A 67 -13.81 3.82 -6.83
N PHE A 68 -12.62 3.22 -6.65
CA PHE A 68 -12.48 1.83 -6.21
C PHE A 68 -13.20 1.56 -4.88
N LYS A 69 -12.94 2.38 -3.87
CA LYS A 69 -13.57 2.27 -2.55
C LYS A 69 -15.09 2.27 -2.64
N LYS A 70 -15.68 3.14 -3.47
CA LYS A 70 -17.14 3.22 -3.64
C LYS A 70 -17.74 1.91 -4.15
N GLU A 71 -17.02 1.18 -5.00
CA GLU A 71 -17.46 -0.09 -5.58
C GLU A 71 -17.43 -1.25 -4.56
N VAL A 72 -16.50 -1.24 -3.60
CA VAL A 72 -16.29 -2.35 -2.64
C VAL A 72 -16.71 -2.03 -1.20
N ARG A 73 -17.13 -0.80 -0.89
CA ARG A 73 -17.42 -0.34 0.49
C ARG A 73 -18.45 -1.17 1.28
N ASN A 74 -19.36 -1.85 0.58
CA ASN A 74 -20.44 -2.62 1.21
C ASN A 74 -20.00 -4.05 1.61
N ILE A 75 -18.75 -4.42 1.32
CA ILE A 75 -18.19 -5.73 1.61
C ILE A 75 -17.40 -5.63 2.91
N VAL A 76 -18.04 -6.02 4.01
CA VAL A 76 -17.51 -5.85 5.36
C VAL A 76 -17.21 -7.20 5.99
N THR A 77 -18.19 -8.11 5.95
CA THR A 77 -18.14 -9.39 6.64
C THR A 77 -17.63 -10.52 5.76
N LEU A 78 -17.14 -11.58 6.39
CA LEU A 78 -16.61 -12.73 5.67
C LEU A 78 -17.63 -13.41 4.74
N PRO A 79 -18.91 -13.64 5.13
CA PRO A 79 -19.90 -14.20 4.22
C PRO A 79 -20.16 -13.33 2.98
N GLN A 80 -20.19 -12.00 3.13
CA GLN A 80 -20.34 -11.06 2.01
C GLN A 80 -19.16 -11.17 1.05
N LEU A 81 -17.95 -11.19 1.59
CA LEU A 81 -16.72 -11.30 0.81
C LEU A 81 -16.66 -12.62 0.03
N ILE A 82 -17.03 -13.74 0.66
CA ILE A 82 -17.05 -15.06 0.01
C ILE A 82 -18.11 -15.08 -1.11
N HIS A 83 -19.31 -14.55 -0.85
CA HIS A 83 -20.38 -14.49 -1.84
C HIS A 83 -20.02 -13.62 -3.06
N GLN A 84 -19.32 -12.50 -2.83
CA GLN A 84 -18.92 -11.54 -3.87
C GLN A 84 -17.46 -11.69 -4.34
N LYS A 85 -16.80 -12.82 -4.04
CA LYS A 85 -15.36 -13.01 -4.29
C LYS A 85 -14.94 -12.68 -5.72
N GLN A 86 -15.75 -13.08 -6.71
CA GLN A 86 -15.43 -12.87 -8.12
C GLN A 86 -15.49 -11.39 -8.49
N TYR A 87 -16.54 -10.70 -8.02
CA TYR A 87 -16.69 -9.26 -8.21
C TYR A 87 -15.50 -8.48 -7.62
N VAL A 88 -15.07 -8.81 -6.40
CA VAL A 88 -13.91 -8.15 -5.77
C VAL A 88 -12.64 -8.33 -6.59
N ILE A 89 -12.36 -9.56 -7.04
CA ILE A 89 -11.18 -9.85 -7.87
C ILE A 89 -11.25 -9.10 -9.20
N ASP A 90 -12.40 -9.12 -9.87
CA ASP A 90 -12.57 -8.45 -11.16
C ASP A 90 -12.41 -6.92 -11.03
N THR A 91 -12.95 -6.33 -9.96
CA THR A 91 -12.75 -4.92 -9.64
C THR A 91 -11.27 -4.61 -9.39
N LEU A 92 -10.59 -5.35 -8.51
CA LEU A 92 -9.15 -5.16 -8.25
C LEU A 92 -8.32 -5.24 -9.54
N MET A 93 -8.56 -6.27 -10.35
CA MET A 93 -7.89 -6.44 -11.64
C MET A 93 -8.19 -5.30 -12.62
N GLY A 94 -9.42 -4.80 -12.63
CA GLY A 94 -9.82 -3.63 -13.44
C GLY A 94 -9.03 -2.38 -13.07
N TYR A 95 -8.85 -2.12 -11.77
CA TYR A 95 -8.06 -0.97 -11.29
C TYR A 95 -6.55 -1.16 -11.47
N LEU A 96 -6.00 -2.38 -11.29
CA LEU A 96 -4.59 -2.67 -11.60
C LEU A 96 -4.24 -2.42 -13.07
N LYS A 97 -5.16 -2.75 -13.99
CA LYS A 97 -4.97 -2.53 -15.44
C LYS A 97 -4.88 -1.04 -15.82
N LYS A 98 -5.42 -0.13 -14.99
CA LYS A 98 -5.29 1.32 -15.23
C LYS A 98 -3.85 1.82 -15.06
N ARG A 99 -3.00 1.08 -14.32
CA ARG A 99 -1.56 1.36 -14.13
C ARG A 99 -1.25 2.79 -13.64
N ASP A 100 -2.17 3.40 -12.90
CA ASP A 100 -1.98 4.71 -12.33
C ASP A 100 -1.18 4.61 -11.02
N ALA A 101 0.00 5.24 -10.99
CA ALA A 101 0.90 5.19 -9.85
C ALA A 101 0.32 5.84 -8.58
N LEU A 102 -0.66 6.74 -8.71
CA LEU A 102 -1.21 7.49 -7.58
C LEU A 102 -2.08 6.62 -6.65
N PHE A 103 -2.71 5.58 -7.19
CA PHE A 103 -3.52 4.64 -6.41
C PHE A 103 -3.09 3.18 -6.57
N LEU A 104 -1.95 2.90 -7.20
CA LEU A 104 -1.49 1.52 -7.37
C LEU A 104 -1.27 0.82 -6.01
N GLN A 105 -0.65 1.51 -5.06
CA GLN A 105 -0.29 0.94 -3.75
C GLN A 105 -1.48 0.40 -2.94
N PRO A 106 -2.62 1.09 -2.79
CA PRO A 106 -3.78 0.54 -2.07
C PRO A 106 -4.47 -0.64 -2.76
N ILE A 107 -4.16 -0.92 -4.03
CA ILE A 107 -4.78 -2.02 -4.81
C ILE A 107 -3.89 -3.27 -4.83
N LEU A 108 -2.58 -3.12 -4.59
CA LEU A 108 -1.62 -4.22 -4.46
C LEU A 108 -1.72 -4.89 -3.08
#